data_AF-A0A174VMK4-F1
#
_entry.id   AF-A0A174VMK4-F1
#
_cell.length_a   1.000
_cell.length_b   1.000
_cell.length_c   1.000
_cell.angle_alpha   90.00
_cell.angle_beta   90.00
_cell.angle_gamma   90.00
#
_symmetry.space_group_name_H-M   'P 1'
#
loop_
_entity.id
_entity.type
_entity.pdbx_description
1 polymer ?
#
loop_
_entity_poly.entity_id
_entity_poly.type
_entity_poly.pdbx_seq_one_letter_code
_entity_poly.pdbx_strand_id
1 'polypeptide(L)'
;MNLFRLFVLFLTIISFCPAFGQKDRNVIYKVGVGELIYTPPSEGNPNAAVKVLKDVADVLLSGQTTKQQPQYAEAVRASIVNGLSKVILFRPSDGAIPQEELSNNIPALYADGTIVNISTVSKTETDKDSKGNKTTHTSYRGIISVTVNLKDTYDGTLINSQTFSVYDSDLYWMTSGEKAINNALERLTSKVASFYNQMFPLRASIVEKGEAKKNKQKEVYIDLGAPDGVYKGLQFDVFLVKTIAGKEAKTMIGRLKIEEVEGDEISLCKVIKGADKIKTALDEDQTLLITSR
;
A
#
# COMPACT_ATOMS: atom_id res chain seq x y z
N MET A 1 -38.73 16.87 31.48
CA MET A 1 -37.74 16.02 32.19
C MET A 1 -37.18 15.01 31.20
N ASN A 2 -36.05 15.41 30.62
CA ASN A 2 -35.05 14.76 29.75
C ASN A 2 -35.29 13.36 29.18
N LEU A 3 -35.49 13.32 27.86
CA LEU A 3 -35.22 12.18 27.00
C LEU A 3 -33.80 12.35 26.43
N PHE A 4 -32.83 11.65 27.01
CA PHE A 4 -31.44 11.63 26.54
C PHE A 4 -31.34 10.91 25.18
N ARG A 5 -31.24 11.69 24.09
CA ARG A 5 -30.78 11.19 22.79
C ARG A 5 -29.25 11.19 22.78
N LEU A 6 -28.65 10.02 22.89
CA LEU A 6 -27.22 9.82 22.73
C LEU A 6 -26.91 9.75 21.22
N PHE A 7 -26.49 10.87 20.63
CA PHE A 7 -25.86 10.89 19.32
C PHE A 7 -24.39 10.50 19.50
N VAL A 8 -24.05 9.25 19.18
CA VAL A 8 -22.64 8.83 19.11
C VAL A 8 -22.09 9.30 17.77
N LEU A 9 -21.44 10.46 17.77
CA LEU A 9 -20.66 10.97 16.65
C LEU A 9 -19.36 10.14 16.59
N PHE A 10 -19.30 9.15 15.70
CA PHE A 10 -18.05 8.44 15.39
C PHE A 10 -17.11 9.42 14.66
N LEU A 11 -16.32 10.17 15.43
CA LEU A 11 -15.19 10.91 14.91
C LEU A 11 -14.06 9.90 14.70
N THR A 12 -13.98 9.30 13.50
CA THR A 12 -12.79 8.54 13.14
C THR A 12 -11.63 9.52 13.07
N ILE A 13 -10.80 9.50 14.12
CA ILE A 13 -9.46 10.08 14.09
C ILE A 13 -8.68 9.24 13.09
N ILE A 14 -8.73 9.65 11.82
CA ILE A 14 -7.75 9.21 10.84
C ILE A 14 -6.44 9.76 11.39
N SER A 15 -5.56 8.86 11.84
CA SER A 15 -4.18 9.21 12.16
C SER A 15 -3.68 10.07 11.02
N PHE A 16 -3.42 11.35 11.33
CA PHE A 16 -2.66 12.21 10.46
C PHE A 16 -1.28 11.56 10.36
N CYS A 17 -1.08 10.70 9.36
CA CYS A 17 0.17 10.77 8.65
C CYS A 17 0.09 12.11 7.91
N PRO A 18 0.87 13.13 8.31
CA PRO A 18 1.23 14.15 7.35
C PRO A 18 1.67 13.42 6.08
N ALA A 19 1.29 13.92 4.91
CA ALA A 19 1.79 13.41 3.64
C ALA A 19 3.30 13.71 3.55
N PHE A 20 4.08 13.01 4.38
CA PHE A 20 5.53 12.97 4.40
C PHE A 20 5.91 12.18 3.16
N GLY A 21 6.11 12.88 2.06
CA GLY A 21 6.48 12.23 0.82
C GLY A 21 6.52 13.17 -0.38
N GLN A 22 5.82 14.31 -0.35
CA GLN A 22 5.91 15.28 -1.44
C GLN A 22 6.02 16.70 -0.92
N LYS A 23 7.13 17.35 -1.27
CA LYS A 23 7.29 18.80 -1.15
C LYS A 23 6.49 19.51 -2.25
N ASP A 24 6.50 18.95 -3.47
CA ASP A 24 5.78 19.45 -4.64
C ASP A 24 4.78 18.43 -5.19
N ARG A 25 3.85 18.85 -6.04
CA ARG A 25 2.82 17.98 -6.62
C ARG A 25 3.43 17.01 -7.65
N ASN A 26 3.07 15.72 -7.54
CA ASN A 26 3.41 14.64 -8.49
C ASN A 26 4.92 14.47 -8.82
N VAL A 27 5.80 14.85 -7.90
CA VAL A 27 7.24 14.55 -7.95
C VAL A 27 7.48 13.06 -8.14
N ILE A 28 8.25 12.73 -9.18
CA ILE A 28 8.77 11.39 -9.45
C ILE A 28 10.08 11.20 -8.68
N TYR A 29 10.22 10.08 -7.99
CA TYR A 29 11.41 9.70 -7.25
C TYR A 29 12.16 8.57 -7.94
N LYS A 30 13.48 8.72 -8.07
CA LYS A 30 14.35 7.56 -8.31
C LYS A 30 14.53 6.81 -7.01
N VAL A 31 14.46 5.48 -7.03
CA VAL A 31 14.56 4.68 -5.79
C VAL A 31 15.60 3.57 -5.94
N GLY A 32 16.78 3.76 -5.37
CA GLY A 32 17.80 2.71 -5.31
C GLY A 32 17.40 1.68 -4.26
N VAL A 33 17.36 0.40 -4.62
CA VAL A 33 17.07 -0.68 -3.66
C VAL A 33 18.37 -1.37 -3.29
N GLY A 34 18.82 -1.14 -2.08
CA GLY A 34 20.02 -1.71 -1.50
C GLY A 34 19.88 -3.15 -1.03
N GLU A 35 20.72 -3.51 -0.07
CA GLU A 35 20.68 -4.80 0.60
C GLU A 35 19.49 -4.90 1.56
N LEU A 36 18.85 -6.07 1.55
CA LEU A 36 17.90 -6.49 2.58
C LEU A 36 18.52 -7.65 3.34
N ILE A 37 19.06 -7.36 4.52
CA ILE A 37 19.82 -8.34 5.30
C ILE A 37 18.85 -9.34 5.91
N TYR A 38 18.97 -10.62 5.58
CA TYR A 38 18.23 -11.67 6.28
C TYR A 38 18.95 -12.01 7.59
N THR A 39 18.29 -11.74 8.71
CA THR A 39 18.71 -12.25 10.01
C THR A 39 17.70 -13.29 10.45
N PRO A 40 18.04 -14.60 10.46
CA PRO A 40 17.12 -15.60 10.95
C PRO A 40 16.72 -15.25 12.40
N PRO A 41 15.48 -15.53 12.82
CA PRO A 41 15.09 -15.32 14.20
C PRO A 41 16.03 -16.07 15.13
N SER A 42 16.93 -15.36 15.82
CA SER A 42 17.68 -15.91 16.94
C SER A 42 16.76 -15.92 18.16
N GLU A 43 16.73 -17.01 18.92
CA GLU A 43 16.16 -17.03 20.26
C GLU A 43 16.84 -15.92 21.09
N GLY A 44 16.24 -14.72 21.20
CA GLY A 44 16.74 -13.69 22.12
C GLY A 44 16.67 -12.20 21.73
N ASN A 45 16.17 -11.75 20.56
CA ASN A 45 16.06 -10.31 20.27
C ASN A 45 14.60 -9.80 20.28
N PRO A 46 14.15 -9.06 21.32
CA PRO A 46 12.73 -8.92 21.66
C PRO A 46 11.93 -7.81 20.94
N ASN A 47 12.51 -6.91 20.13
CA ASN A 47 11.77 -5.66 19.82
C ASN A 47 11.06 -5.60 18.44
N ALA A 48 11.33 -6.52 17.51
CA ALA A 48 10.52 -6.70 16.29
C ALA A 48 10.14 -8.17 16.04
N ALA A 49 10.93 -9.09 16.62
CA ALA A 49 10.66 -10.52 16.56
C ALA A 49 9.52 -10.93 17.49
N VAL A 50 9.11 -10.17 18.51
CA VAL A 50 8.14 -10.66 19.51
C VAL A 50 6.75 -10.93 18.96
N LYS A 51 6.27 -10.20 17.93
CA LYS A 51 4.98 -10.54 17.32
C LYS A 51 5.06 -11.75 16.39
N VAL A 52 6.11 -11.80 15.56
CA VAL A 52 6.35 -12.93 14.64
C VAL A 52 6.69 -14.22 15.40
N LEU A 53 7.48 -14.12 16.48
CA LEU A 53 7.79 -15.22 17.39
C LEU A 53 6.58 -15.65 18.21
N LYS A 54 5.68 -14.72 18.58
CA LYS A 54 4.42 -15.06 19.23
C LYS A 54 3.49 -15.80 18.28
N ASP A 55 3.40 -15.37 17.01
CA ASP A 55 2.62 -16.08 15.99
C ASP A 55 3.25 -17.46 15.66
N VAL A 56 4.58 -17.56 15.59
CA VAL A 56 5.30 -18.84 15.41
C VAL A 56 5.14 -19.74 16.66
N ALA A 57 5.14 -19.17 17.86
CA ALA A 57 4.92 -19.91 19.11
C ALA A 57 3.46 -20.36 19.26
N ASP A 58 2.48 -19.53 18.91
CA ASP A 58 1.06 -19.87 18.91
C ASP A 58 0.76 -20.96 17.85
N VAL A 59 1.46 -20.93 16.70
CA VAL A 59 1.46 -21.99 15.67
C VAL A 59 2.00 -23.31 16.24
N LEU A 60 3.12 -23.29 16.98
CA LEU A 60 3.69 -24.48 17.64
C LEU A 60 2.73 -25.09 18.67
N LEU A 61 1.92 -24.26 19.34
CA LEU A 61 0.89 -24.73 20.29
C LEU A 61 -0.35 -25.33 19.61
N SER A 62 -0.50 -25.17 18.29
CA SER A 62 -1.67 -25.64 17.51
C SER A 62 -1.46 -26.97 16.76
N GLY A 63 -0.30 -27.62 16.92
CA GLY A 63 0.06 -28.84 16.19
C GLY A 63 0.54 -28.60 14.75
N GLN A 64 0.88 -27.37 14.41
CA GLN A 64 1.44 -26.98 13.11
C GLN A 64 2.97 -26.95 13.15
N THR A 65 3.60 -27.31 12.03
CA THR A 65 5.07 -27.33 11.91
C THR A 65 5.54 -26.11 11.14
N THR A 66 6.50 -25.37 11.69
CA THR A 66 7.14 -24.24 11.01
C THR A 66 8.53 -24.64 10.49
N LYS A 67 8.82 -24.29 9.24
CA LYS A 67 10.14 -24.48 8.61
C LYS A 67 10.64 -23.15 8.06
N GLN A 68 11.85 -22.73 8.46
CA GLN A 68 12.51 -21.55 7.88
C GLN A 68 12.94 -21.81 6.43
N GLN A 69 12.88 -20.77 5.61
CA GLN A 69 13.09 -20.82 4.16
C GLN A 69 14.07 -19.71 3.71
N PRO A 70 15.31 -19.68 4.25
CA PRO A 70 16.29 -18.62 3.96
C PRO A 70 16.65 -18.49 2.47
N GLN A 71 16.51 -19.57 1.69
CA GLN A 71 16.81 -19.59 0.26
C GLN A 71 15.91 -18.65 -0.57
N TYR A 72 14.82 -18.12 -0.01
CA TYR A 72 13.95 -17.14 -0.67
C TYR A 72 14.30 -15.69 -0.32
N ALA A 73 15.41 -15.40 0.36
CA ALA A 73 15.81 -14.02 0.69
C ALA A 73 15.88 -13.11 -0.55
N GLU A 74 16.49 -13.59 -1.65
CA GLU A 74 16.53 -12.86 -2.92
C GLU A 74 15.14 -12.69 -3.55
N ALA A 75 14.26 -13.67 -3.41
CA ALA A 75 12.89 -13.57 -3.89
C ALA A 75 12.07 -12.52 -3.10
N VAL A 76 12.32 -12.40 -1.79
CA VAL A 76 11.75 -11.34 -0.95
C VAL A 76 12.24 -9.98 -1.44
N ARG A 77 13.55 -9.84 -1.70
CA ARG A 77 14.13 -8.62 -2.25
C ARG A 77 13.52 -8.24 -3.60
N ALA A 78 13.43 -9.20 -4.53
CA ALA A 78 12.77 -9.00 -5.82
C ALA A 78 11.30 -8.57 -5.66
N SER A 79 10.60 -9.10 -4.66
CA SER A 79 9.21 -8.71 -4.35
C SER A 79 9.11 -7.28 -3.81
N ILE A 80 10.09 -6.81 -3.05
CA ILE A 80 10.17 -5.39 -2.63
C ILE A 80 10.42 -4.49 -3.84
N VAL A 81 11.40 -4.82 -4.69
CA VAL A 81 11.69 -4.06 -5.92
C VAL A 81 10.45 -3.99 -6.81
N ASN A 82 9.76 -5.10 -7.02
CA ASN A 82 8.52 -5.18 -7.80
C ASN A 82 7.35 -4.44 -7.13
N GLY A 83 7.31 -4.40 -5.79
CA GLY A 83 6.32 -3.61 -5.06
C GLY A 83 6.54 -2.12 -5.27
N LEU A 84 7.79 -1.68 -5.20
CA LEU A 84 8.19 -0.28 -5.43
C LEU A 84 7.99 0.14 -6.89
N SER A 85 8.18 -0.76 -7.86
CA SER A 85 7.98 -0.44 -9.30
C SER A 85 6.51 -0.23 -9.66
N LYS A 86 5.59 -0.70 -8.81
CA LYS A 86 4.14 -0.46 -8.92
C LYS A 86 3.68 0.81 -8.20
N VAL A 87 4.61 1.59 -7.65
CA VAL A 87 4.30 2.92 -7.11
C VAL A 87 4.38 3.91 -8.26
N ILE A 88 3.28 4.62 -8.54
CA ILE A 88 3.14 5.45 -9.75
C ILE A 88 4.27 6.48 -9.86
N LEU A 89 4.65 7.05 -8.72
CA LEU A 89 5.63 8.12 -8.63
C LEU A 89 7.06 7.62 -8.39
N PHE A 90 7.31 6.31 -8.40
CA PHE A 90 8.66 5.77 -8.21
C PHE A 90 9.24 5.22 -9.51
N ARG A 91 10.55 5.33 -9.64
CA ARG A 91 11.38 4.71 -10.67
C ARG A 91 12.49 3.94 -9.97
N PRO A 92 12.23 2.69 -9.55
CA PRO A 92 13.21 1.94 -8.78
C PRO A 92 14.33 1.41 -9.67
N SER A 93 15.52 1.33 -9.11
CA SER A 93 16.68 0.63 -9.67
C SER A 93 17.14 -0.43 -8.69
N ASP A 94 17.62 -1.57 -9.22
CA ASP A 94 18.27 -2.57 -8.41
C ASP A 94 19.68 -2.07 -8.03
N GLY A 95 19.93 -1.84 -6.74
CA GLY A 95 21.19 -1.31 -6.23
C GLY A 95 21.24 0.21 -6.14
N ALA A 96 22.46 0.72 -5.99
CA ALA A 96 22.73 2.16 -5.86
C ALA A 96 22.39 2.90 -7.16
N ILE A 97 21.84 4.11 -7.02
CA ILE A 97 21.62 5.02 -8.15
C ILE A 97 23.00 5.58 -8.57
N PRO A 98 23.40 5.49 -9.84
CA PRO A 98 24.66 6.06 -10.32
C PRO A 98 24.77 7.57 -10.03
N GLN A 99 25.97 8.08 -9.73
CA GLN A 99 26.13 9.51 -9.40
C GLN A 99 25.70 10.44 -10.54
N GLU A 100 25.92 10.04 -11.79
CA GLU A 100 25.48 10.77 -13.00
C GLU A 100 23.95 10.93 -13.06
N GLU A 101 23.21 10.02 -12.42
CA GLU A 101 21.76 10.05 -12.38
C GLU A 101 21.19 10.91 -11.24
N LEU A 102 22.01 11.19 -10.22
CA LEU A 102 21.68 12.04 -9.08
C LEU A 102 21.80 13.54 -9.42
N SER A 103 22.57 13.90 -10.46
CA SER A 103 22.75 15.29 -10.89
C SER A 103 21.58 15.89 -11.66
N ASN A 104 20.57 15.10 -12.02
CA ASN A 104 19.48 15.53 -12.92
C ASN A 104 18.31 16.25 -12.21
N ASN A 105 18.50 16.78 -11.00
CA ASN A 105 17.47 17.46 -10.19
C ASN A 105 16.21 16.62 -9.87
N ILE A 106 16.19 15.32 -10.20
CA ILE A 106 15.13 14.39 -9.80
C ILE A 106 15.50 13.88 -8.40
N PRO A 107 14.61 14.02 -7.41
CA PRO A 107 14.92 13.55 -6.06
C PRO A 107 15.09 12.03 -6.04
N ALA A 108 16.07 11.60 -5.27
CA ALA A 108 16.46 10.21 -5.18
C ALA A 108 16.34 9.69 -3.76
N LEU A 109 15.73 8.53 -3.62
CA LEU A 109 15.54 7.81 -2.39
C LEU A 109 16.34 6.51 -2.40
N TYR A 110 16.64 6.00 -1.22
CA TYR A 110 17.31 4.73 -1.05
C TYR A 110 16.51 3.84 -0.10
N ALA A 111 16.24 2.62 -0.52
CA ALA A 111 15.55 1.61 0.25
C ALA A 111 16.52 0.52 0.70
N ASP A 112 16.65 0.30 2.01
CA ASP A 112 17.36 -0.83 2.60
C ASP A 112 16.51 -1.50 3.67
N GLY A 113 17.01 -2.54 4.33
CA GLY A 113 16.24 -3.14 5.39
C GLY A 113 16.73 -4.49 5.89
N THR A 114 15.82 -5.15 6.60
CA THR A 114 16.07 -6.44 7.23
C THR A 114 14.90 -7.37 7.00
N ILE A 115 15.18 -8.55 6.46
CA ILE A 115 14.21 -9.63 6.39
C ILE A 115 14.20 -10.33 7.76
N VAL A 116 13.08 -10.24 8.44
CA VAL A 116 12.88 -10.72 9.82
C VAL A 116 12.48 -12.19 9.84
N ASN A 117 11.66 -12.62 8.87
CA ASN A 117 11.23 -14.01 8.79
C ASN A 117 10.90 -14.39 7.36
N ILE A 118 11.28 -15.62 7.00
CA ILE A 118 10.82 -16.31 5.80
C ILE A 118 10.57 -17.75 6.22
N SER A 119 9.31 -18.16 6.32
CA SER A 119 8.98 -19.51 6.75
C SER A 119 7.76 -20.05 6.04
N THR A 120 7.62 -21.37 6.09
CA THR A 120 6.36 -22.06 5.80
C THR A 120 5.82 -22.67 7.07
N VAL A 121 4.53 -22.55 7.28
CA VAL A 121 3.78 -23.30 8.28
C VAL A 121 3.00 -24.40 7.56
N SER A 122 3.02 -25.62 8.10
CA SER A 122 2.26 -26.73 7.58
C SER A 122 1.30 -27.30 8.60
N LYS A 123 0.11 -27.70 8.14
CA LYS A 123 -0.89 -28.43 8.90
C LYS A 123 -1.19 -29.75 8.20
N THR A 124 -1.19 -30.85 8.95
CA THR A 124 -1.53 -32.17 8.43
C THR A 124 -2.85 -32.62 9.05
N GLU A 125 -3.80 -32.99 8.20
CA GLU A 125 -5.11 -33.52 8.58
C GLU A 125 -5.25 -34.94 8.02
N THR A 126 -5.85 -35.84 8.79
CA THR A 126 -6.13 -37.21 8.36
C THR A 126 -7.62 -37.45 8.38
N ASP A 127 -8.19 -37.61 7.20
CA ASP A 127 -9.59 -37.99 7.01
C ASP A 127 -9.72 -39.50 6.95
N LYS A 128 -10.86 -40.02 7.43
CA LYS A 128 -11.25 -41.41 7.24
C LYS A 128 -12.48 -41.46 6.36
N ASP A 129 -12.43 -42.27 5.30
CA ASP A 129 -13.62 -42.57 4.53
C ASP A 129 -14.58 -43.50 5.31
N SER A 130 -15.79 -43.68 4.78
CA SER A 130 -16.81 -44.57 5.36
C SER A 130 -16.40 -46.05 5.40
N LYS A 131 -15.28 -46.42 4.75
CA LYS A 131 -14.69 -47.76 4.73
C LYS A 131 -13.48 -47.88 5.67
N GLY A 132 -13.14 -46.82 6.39
CA GLY A 132 -12.02 -46.77 7.32
C GLY A 132 -10.65 -46.49 6.68
N ASN A 133 -10.59 -46.23 5.37
CA ASN A 133 -9.34 -45.84 4.71
C ASN A 133 -8.95 -44.43 5.14
N LYS A 134 -7.68 -44.28 5.51
CA LYS A 134 -7.12 -42.99 5.93
C LYS A 134 -6.50 -42.26 4.75
N THR A 135 -6.94 -41.03 4.50
CA THR A 135 -6.29 -40.10 3.58
C THR A 135 -5.65 -38.99 4.39
N THR A 136 -4.38 -38.71 4.15
CA THR A 136 -3.67 -37.63 4.84
C THR A 136 -3.43 -36.48 3.87
N HIS A 137 -3.90 -35.30 4.22
CA HIS A 137 -3.65 -34.07 3.48
C HIS A 137 -2.74 -33.16 4.30
N THR A 138 -1.72 -32.60 3.66
CA THR A 138 -0.88 -31.57 4.27
C THR A 138 -1.02 -30.29 3.47
N SER A 139 -1.37 -29.21 4.16
CA SER A 139 -1.48 -27.89 3.58
C SER A 139 -0.43 -26.95 4.16
N TYR A 140 -0.06 -25.93 3.39
CA TYR A 140 1.04 -25.02 3.70
C TYR A 140 0.63 -23.55 3.61
N ARG A 141 1.21 -22.69 4.45
CA ARG A 141 1.12 -21.23 4.37
C ARG A 141 2.51 -20.62 4.44
N GLY A 142 2.78 -19.61 3.62
CA GLY A 142 4.02 -18.84 3.69
C GLY A 142 3.89 -17.70 4.70
N ILE A 143 4.94 -17.41 5.43
CA ILE A 143 5.00 -16.24 6.32
C ILE A 143 6.26 -15.47 5.96
N ILE A 144 6.08 -14.20 5.59
CA ILE A 144 7.17 -13.30 5.25
C ILE A 144 7.01 -12.02 6.05
N SER A 145 8.09 -11.62 6.73
CA SER A 145 8.16 -10.35 7.42
C SER A 145 9.46 -9.64 7.09
N VAL A 146 9.37 -8.40 6.62
CA VAL A 146 10.51 -7.59 6.18
C VAL A 146 10.29 -6.15 6.60
N THR A 147 11.32 -5.55 7.19
CA THR A 147 11.35 -4.11 7.47
C THR A 147 12.10 -3.41 6.36
N VAL A 148 11.46 -2.41 5.74
CA VAL A 148 12.04 -1.58 4.70
C VAL A 148 12.19 -0.17 5.25
N ASN A 149 13.38 0.39 5.15
CA ASN A 149 13.69 1.77 5.47
C ASN A 149 13.84 2.55 4.16
N LEU A 150 13.11 3.64 4.03
CA LEU A 150 13.21 4.57 2.92
C LEU A 150 13.93 5.83 3.42
N LYS A 151 15.03 6.21 2.76
CA LYS A 151 15.90 7.32 3.14
C LYS A 151 16.08 8.29 1.98
N ASP A 152 16.34 9.55 2.31
CA ASP A 152 16.82 10.52 1.33
C ASP A 152 18.29 10.20 0.99
N THR A 153 18.64 10.18 -0.30
CA THR A 153 20.01 9.88 -0.74
C THR A 153 21.00 11.02 -0.51
N TYR A 154 20.51 12.26 -0.38
CA TYR A 154 21.35 13.44 -0.25
C TYR A 154 21.96 13.57 1.15
N ASP A 155 21.15 13.40 2.19
CA ASP A 155 21.56 13.58 3.59
C ASP A 155 21.42 12.32 4.46
N GLY A 156 20.87 11.22 3.91
CA GLY A 156 20.66 9.97 4.63
C GLY A 156 19.48 10.01 5.60
N THR A 157 18.66 11.06 5.60
CA THR A 157 17.51 11.21 6.50
C THR A 157 16.52 10.07 6.29
N LEU A 158 16.12 9.41 7.38
CA LEU A 158 15.08 8.39 7.37
C LEU A 158 13.71 9.03 7.12
N ILE A 159 13.13 8.77 5.95
CA ILE A 159 11.80 9.25 5.55
C ILE A 159 10.73 8.33 6.14
N ASN A 160 10.95 7.02 6.07
CA ASN A 160 10.04 6.02 6.60
C ASN A 160 10.78 4.73 6.99
N SER A 161 10.28 4.04 8.01
CA SER A 161 10.64 2.67 8.31
C SER A 161 9.34 1.88 8.51
N GLN A 162 9.10 0.90 7.65
CA GLN A 162 7.86 0.12 7.63
C GLN A 162 8.15 -1.38 7.63
N THR A 163 7.58 -2.08 8.61
CA THR A 163 7.55 -3.54 8.60
C THR A 163 6.33 -4.04 7.84
N PHE A 164 6.57 -4.80 6.77
CA PHE A 164 5.56 -5.52 6.02
C PHE A 164 5.52 -6.97 6.49
N SER A 165 4.39 -7.38 7.05
CA SER A 165 4.15 -8.77 7.45
C SER A 165 3.00 -9.36 6.64
N VAL A 166 3.24 -10.52 6.06
CA VAL A 166 2.27 -11.37 5.37
C VAL A 166 2.11 -12.64 6.20
N TYR A 167 0.90 -12.84 6.72
CA TYR A 167 0.59 -13.95 7.63
C TYR A 167 -0.85 -14.44 7.41
N ASP A 168 -1.27 -15.39 8.25
CA ASP A 168 -2.48 -16.22 8.19
C ASP A 168 -3.75 -15.60 7.57
N SER A 169 -4.17 -14.41 7.99
CA SER A 169 -5.38 -13.75 7.47
C SER A 169 -5.24 -13.23 6.03
N ASP A 170 -4.02 -13.07 5.55
CA ASP A 170 -3.71 -12.58 4.21
C ASP A 170 -3.62 -13.70 3.17
N LEU A 171 -3.61 -14.97 3.57
CA LEU A 171 -3.21 -16.09 2.71
C LEU A 171 -4.10 -17.34 2.82
N TYR A 172 -4.23 -18.03 1.68
CA TYR A 172 -4.89 -19.32 1.61
C TYR A 172 -3.92 -20.46 1.94
N TRP A 173 -4.45 -21.57 2.44
CA TRP A 173 -3.69 -22.81 2.59
C TRP A 173 -3.42 -23.41 1.20
N MET A 174 -2.16 -23.72 0.92
CA MET A 174 -1.66 -24.19 -0.37
C MET A 174 -1.27 -25.66 -0.32
N THR A 175 -1.21 -26.32 -1.47
CA THR A 175 -0.87 -27.75 -1.58
C THR A 175 0.63 -28.06 -1.47
N SER A 176 1.50 -27.05 -1.53
CA SER A 176 2.95 -27.21 -1.32
C SER A 176 3.55 -25.97 -0.65
N GLY A 177 4.69 -26.16 0.04
CA GLY A 177 5.43 -25.07 0.66
C GLY A 177 5.91 -24.01 -0.31
N GLU A 178 6.37 -24.41 -1.50
CA GLU A 178 6.80 -23.48 -2.57
C GLU A 178 5.64 -22.59 -3.04
N LYS A 179 4.47 -23.17 -3.32
CA LYS A 179 3.27 -22.39 -3.70
C LYS A 179 2.88 -21.43 -2.59
N ALA A 180 3.02 -21.83 -1.33
CA ALA A 180 2.72 -21.01 -0.17
C ALA A 180 3.67 -19.80 -0.05
N ILE A 181 4.97 -19.98 -0.29
CA ILE A 181 5.94 -18.87 -0.33
C ILE A 181 5.66 -17.94 -1.51
N ASN A 182 5.40 -18.47 -2.72
CA ASN A 182 5.09 -17.63 -3.88
C ASN A 182 3.83 -16.78 -3.65
N ASN A 183 2.79 -17.35 -3.05
CA ASN A 183 1.59 -16.59 -2.68
C ASN A 183 1.88 -15.50 -1.65
N ALA A 184 2.77 -15.77 -0.68
CA ALA A 184 3.21 -14.76 0.29
C ALA A 184 4.02 -13.63 -0.36
N LEU A 185 4.88 -13.93 -1.34
CA LEU A 185 5.68 -12.96 -2.11
C LEU A 185 4.81 -12.03 -2.97
N GLU A 186 3.80 -12.58 -3.65
CA GLU A 186 2.80 -11.80 -4.41
C GLU A 186 2.02 -10.85 -3.50
N ARG A 187 1.63 -11.34 -2.32
CA ARG A 187 0.92 -10.54 -1.32
C ARG A 187 1.81 -9.46 -0.73
N LEU A 188 3.08 -9.75 -0.48
CA LEU A 188 4.09 -8.78 -0.03
C LEU A 188 4.24 -7.66 -1.06
N THR A 189 4.45 -8.00 -2.33
CA THR A 189 4.54 -7.06 -3.46
C THR A 189 3.34 -6.10 -3.45
N SER A 190 2.14 -6.64 -3.28
CA SER A 190 0.90 -5.85 -3.26
C SER A 190 0.81 -4.93 -2.04
N LYS A 191 1.25 -5.38 -0.85
CA LYS A 191 1.25 -4.56 0.37
C LYS A 191 2.23 -3.40 0.27
N VAL A 192 3.43 -3.64 -0.27
CA VAL A 192 4.46 -2.61 -0.50
C VAL A 192 3.93 -1.54 -1.46
N ALA A 193 3.42 -1.96 -2.61
CA ALA A 193 2.86 -1.06 -3.61
C ALA A 193 1.71 -0.21 -3.03
N SER A 194 0.78 -0.84 -2.31
CA SER A 194 -0.37 -0.14 -1.71
C SER A 194 0.07 0.88 -0.65
N PHE A 195 1.02 0.52 0.21
CA PHE A 195 1.51 1.41 1.27
C PHE A 195 2.19 2.65 0.67
N TYR A 196 3.12 2.45 -0.27
CA TYR A 196 3.86 3.57 -0.84
C TYR A 196 3.03 4.42 -1.81
N ASN A 197 2.04 3.86 -2.53
CA ASN A 197 1.07 4.69 -3.26
C ASN A 197 0.18 5.53 -2.31
N GLN A 198 -0.08 5.08 -1.08
CA GLN A 198 -0.80 5.88 -0.09
C GLN A 198 0.08 6.97 0.54
N MET A 199 1.37 6.68 0.73
CA MET A 199 2.34 7.62 1.27
C MET A 199 2.75 8.68 0.22
N PHE A 200 2.83 8.28 -1.04
CA PHE A 200 3.14 9.11 -2.21
C PHE A 200 1.96 9.08 -3.21
N PRO A 201 0.80 9.64 -2.85
CA PRO A 201 -0.37 9.58 -3.72
C PRO A 201 -0.19 10.49 -4.93
N LEU A 202 -0.63 10.01 -6.10
CA LEU A 202 -0.79 10.85 -7.28
C LEU A 202 -1.93 11.85 -7.02
N ARG A 203 -1.69 13.12 -7.31
CA ARG A 203 -2.61 14.22 -7.05
C ARG A 203 -3.16 14.81 -8.35
N ALA A 204 -4.46 15.06 -8.37
CA ALA A 204 -5.16 15.69 -9.49
C ALA A 204 -5.86 16.98 -9.03
N SER A 205 -6.29 17.78 -10.01
CA SER A 205 -7.22 18.90 -9.88
C SER A 205 -8.34 18.70 -10.90
N ILE A 206 -9.57 19.08 -10.55
CA ILE A 206 -10.64 19.18 -11.55
C ILE A 206 -10.41 20.48 -12.32
N VAL A 207 -10.23 20.38 -13.63
CA VAL A 207 -10.02 21.53 -14.52
C VAL A 207 -11.30 21.98 -15.20
N GLU A 208 -12.24 21.06 -15.42
CA GLU A 208 -13.50 21.37 -16.08
C GLU A 208 -14.66 20.48 -15.59
N LYS A 209 -15.87 21.05 -15.53
CA LYS A 209 -17.10 20.30 -15.24
C LYS A 209 -17.53 19.54 -16.51
N GLY A 210 -17.68 18.22 -16.41
CA GLY A 210 -18.29 17.40 -17.48
C GLY A 210 -19.82 17.34 -17.35
N GLU A 211 -20.42 16.21 -17.75
CA GLU A 211 -21.86 15.98 -17.64
C GLU A 211 -22.37 16.24 -16.21
N ALA A 212 -23.46 17.01 -16.11
CA ALA A 212 -24.21 17.22 -14.87
C ALA A 212 -25.70 16.92 -15.09
N LYS A 213 -26.35 16.35 -14.08
CA LYS A 213 -27.77 16.03 -14.10
C LYS A 213 -28.46 16.51 -12.83
N LYS A 214 -29.33 17.51 -12.95
CA LYS A 214 -29.97 18.19 -11.81
C LYS A 214 -28.90 18.64 -10.80
N ASN A 215 -29.04 18.25 -9.54
CA ASN A 215 -28.10 18.57 -8.46
C ASN A 215 -26.99 17.51 -8.31
N LYS A 216 -26.53 16.89 -9.40
CA LYS A 216 -25.47 15.86 -9.36
C LYS A 216 -24.47 16.08 -10.48
N GLN A 217 -23.18 16.20 -10.14
CA GLN A 217 -22.08 16.14 -11.09
C GLN A 217 -21.84 14.68 -11.48
N LYS A 218 -21.87 14.36 -12.76
CA LYS A 218 -21.68 12.98 -13.26
C LYS A 218 -20.28 12.76 -13.76
N GLU A 219 -19.71 13.75 -14.42
CA GLU A 219 -18.39 13.66 -15.00
C GLU A 219 -17.58 14.92 -14.74
N VAL A 220 -16.26 14.82 -14.71
CA VAL A 220 -15.32 15.94 -14.56
C VAL A 220 -14.05 15.63 -15.35
N TYR A 221 -13.36 16.66 -15.82
CA TYR A 221 -12.03 16.51 -16.39
C TYR A 221 -10.98 16.81 -15.33
N ILE A 222 -9.92 16.01 -15.30
CA ILE A 222 -8.77 16.22 -14.42
C ILE A 222 -7.51 16.48 -15.22
N ASP A 223 -6.58 17.23 -14.65
CA ASP A 223 -5.26 17.59 -15.20
C ASP A 223 -4.22 16.47 -15.05
N LEU A 224 -4.57 15.26 -15.45
CA LEU A 224 -3.64 14.15 -15.57
C LEU A 224 -3.88 13.42 -16.88
N GLY A 225 -2.80 13.04 -17.57
CA GLY A 225 -2.85 12.29 -18.82
C GLY A 225 -1.90 11.10 -18.85
N ALA A 226 -1.74 10.50 -20.02
CA ALA A 226 -0.98 9.25 -20.17
C ALA A 226 0.45 9.30 -19.56
N PRO A 227 1.24 10.39 -19.71
CA PRO A 227 2.57 10.53 -19.10
C PRO A 227 2.59 10.47 -17.56
N ASP A 228 1.50 10.85 -16.89
CA ASP A 228 1.39 10.82 -15.43
C ASP A 228 1.18 9.40 -14.86
N GLY A 229 1.07 8.39 -15.74
CA GLY A 229 0.83 7.00 -15.35
C GLY A 229 -0.63 6.71 -14.97
N VAL A 230 -1.56 7.59 -15.34
CA VAL A 230 -2.99 7.31 -15.17
C VAL A 230 -3.53 6.36 -16.24
N TYR A 231 -4.56 5.60 -15.89
CA TYR A 231 -5.17 4.62 -16.79
C TYR A 231 -6.66 4.48 -16.51
N LYS A 232 -7.41 3.95 -17.50
CA LYS A 232 -8.84 3.69 -17.37
C LYS A 232 -9.12 2.80 -16.15
N GLY A 233 -9.96 3.31 -15.26
CA GLY A 233 -10.38 2.63 -14.05
C GLY A 233 -9.60 2.96 -12.79
N LEU A 234 -8.51 3.73 -12.89
CA LEU A 234 -7.85 4.33 -11.73
C LEU A 234 -8.86 5.23 -10.97
N GLN A 235 -8.85 5.12 -9.64
CA GLN A 235 -9.79 5.83 -8.78
C GLN A 235 -9.08 6.89 -7.96
N PHE A 236 -9.80 7.98 -7.69
CA PHE A 236 -9.33 9.06 -6.85
C PHE A 236 -10.36 9.39 -5.77
N ASP A 237 -9.93 9.50 -4.53
CA ASP A 237 -10.76 10.06 -3.47
C ASP A 237 -10.71 11.60 -3.56
N VAL A 238 -11.87 12.25 -3.41
CA VAL A 238 -12.03 13.71 -3.50
C VAL A 238 -12.26 14.27 -2.10
N PHE A 239 -11.44 15.21 -1.70
CA PHE A 239 -11.48 15.87 -0.40
C PHE A 239 -11.80 17.35 -0.56
N LEU A 240 -12.72 17.83 0.27
CA LEU A 240 -12.89 19.26 0.52
C LEU A 240 -11.82 19.71 1.51
N VAL A 241 -11.06 20.75 1.15
CA VAL A 241 -10.02 21.33 2.01
C VAL A 241 -10.56 22.59 2.66
N LYS A 242 -10.43 22.69 3.99
CA LYS A 242 -10.78 23.88 4.78
C LYS A 242 -9.63 24.23 5.70
N THR A 243 -9.39 25.51 5.92
CA THR A 243 -8.43 25.97 6.93
C THR A 243 -9.15 26.20 8.25
N ILE A 244 -8.74 25.49 9.31
CA ILE A 244 -9.26 25.63 10.67
C ILE A 244 -8.08 25.98 11.57
N ALA A 245 -8.10 27.18 12.17
CA ALA A 245 -7.02 27.68 13.02
C ALA A 245 -5.61 27.59 12.37
N GLY A 246 -5.53 27.93 11.08
CA GLY A 246 -4.29 27.89 10.31
C GLY A 246 -3.82 26.48 9.90
N LYS A 247 -4.59 25.43 10.20
CA LYS A 247 -4.30 24.05 9.80
C LYS A 247 -5.30 23.57 8.75
N GLU A 248 -4.83 22.84 7.75
CA GLU A 248 -5.71 22.20 6.77
C GLU A 248 -6.49 21.04 7.41
N ALA A 249 -7.81 21.08 7.26
CA ALA A 249 -8.73 20.00 7.55
C ALA A 249 -9.29 19.46 6.23
N LYS A 250 -9.25 18.14 6.05
CA LYS A 250 -9.67 17.45 4.81
C LYS A 250 -10.89 16.59 5.11
N THR A 251 -11.95 16.75 4.33
CA THR A 251 -13.16 15.92 4.43
C THR A 251 -13.40 15.20 3.12
N MET A 252 -13.43 13.86 3.12
CA MET A 252 -13.75 13.09 1.91
C MET A 252 -15.21 13.35 1.51
N ILE A 253 -15.42 13.93 0.33
CA ILE A 253 -16.76 14.27 -0.19
C ILE A 253 -17.20 13.35 -1.33
N GLY A 254 -16.28 12.67 -2.01
CA GLY A 254 -16.63 11.81 -3.13
C GLY A 254 -15.48 10.99 -3.69
N ARG A 255 -15.73 10.38 -4.85
CA ARG A 255 -14.77 9.55 -5.57
C ARG A 255 -14.96 9.66 -7.06
N LEU A 256 -13.85 9.76 -7.77
CA LEU A 256 -13.74 9.73 -9.22
C LEU A 256 -13.17 8.39 -9.68
N LYS A 257 -13.52 8.00 -10.91
CA LYS A 257 -12.90 6.91 -11.64
C LYS A 257 -12.62 7.39 -13.06
N ILE A 258 -11.38 7.23 -13.53
CA ILE A 258 -11.04 7.55 -14.92
C ILE A 258 -11.87 6.65 -15.85
N GLU A 259 -12.66 7.26 -16.72
CA GLU A 259 -13.41 6.58 -17.77
C GLU A 259 -12.59 6.55 -19.07
N GLU A 260 -11.85 7.62 -19.35
CA GLU A 260 -11.02 7.77 -20.54
C GLU A 260 -9.82 8.69 -20.26
N VAL A 261 -8.67 8.35 -20.85
CA VAL A 261 -7.48 9.22 -20.86
C VAL A 261 -7.46 9.86 -22.24
N GLU A 262 -7.77 11.15 -22.30
CA GLU A 262 -8.08 11.85 -23.56
C GLU A 262 -6.86 12.57 -24.16
N GLY A 263 -5.76 12.67 -23.42
CA GLY A 263 -4.52 13.23 -23.93
C GLY A 263 -3.36 13.14 -22.94
N ASP A 264 -2.33 13.94 -23.20
CA ASP A 264 -1.12 13.97 -22.38
C ASP A 264 -1.31 14.68 -21.04
N GLU A 265 -2.32 15.54 -20.93
CA GLU A 265 -2.53 16.36 -19.73
C GLU A 265 -3.98 16.31 -19.20
N ILE A 266 -4.85 15.48 -19.80
CA ILE A 266 -6.27 15.47 -19.47
C ILE A 266 -6.91 14.08 -19.53
N SER A 267 -7.79 13.82 -18.55
CA SER A 267 -8.59 12.60 -18.46
C SER A 267 -10.02 12.90 -18.05
N LEU A 268 -10.97 12.22 -18.68
CA LEU A 268 -12.38 12.22 -18.31
C LEU A 268 -12.62 11.25 -17.15
N CYS A 269 -13.20 11.76 -16.08
CA CYS A 269 -13.53 11.01 -14.88
C CYS A 269 -15.03 10.93 -14.66
N LYS A 270 -15.52 9.73 -14.34
CA LYS A 270 -16.86 9.52 -13.81
C LYS A 270 -16.90 9.70 -12.29
N VAL A 271 -17.88 10.42 -11.80
CA VAL A 271 -18.18 10.54 -10.37
C VAL A 271 -18.92 9.29 -9.90
N ILE A 272 -18.23 8.43 -9.15
CA ILE A 272 -18.78 7.17 -8.65
C ILE A 272 -19.31 7.27 -7.21
N LYS A 273 -18.96 8.33 -6.47
CA LYS A 273 -19.51 8.64 -5.14
C LYS A 273 -19.52 10.15 -4.90
N GLY A 274 -20.57 10.64 -4.23
CA GLY A 274 -20.63 12.05 -3.78
C GLY A 274 -20.98 13.07 -4.86
N ALA A 275 -21.71 12.67 -5.90
CA ALA A 275 -22.08 13.52 -7.05
C ALA A 275 -22.76 14.84 -6.68
N ASP A 276 -23.59 14.83 -5.64
CA ASP A 276 -24.23 16.02 -5.07
C ASP A 276 -23.22 16.92 -4.35
N LYS A 277 -22.40 16.36 -3.47
CA LYS A 277 -21.39 17.11 -2.70
C LYS A 277 -20.31 17.72 -3.59
N ILE A 278 -19.83 16.97 -4.58
CA ILE A 278 -18.86 17.46 -5.57
C ILE A 278 -19.48 18.59 -6.38
N LYS A 279 -20.74 18.47 -6.81
CA LYS A 279 -21.42 19.54 -7.53
C LYS A 279 -21.48 20.82 -6.69
N THR A 280 -21.91 20.73 -5.43
CA THR A 280 -21.95 21.89 -4.53
C THR A 280 -20.57 22.52 -4.37
N ALA A 281 -19.53 21.72 -4.12
CA ALA A 281 -18.17 22.24 -3.97
C ALA A 281 -17.66 22.94 -5.24
N LEU A 282 -17.97 22.41 -6.42
CA LEU A 282 -17.61 23.01 -7.71
C LEU A 282 -18.46 24.23 -8.09
N ASP A 283 -19.70 24.33 -7.61
CA ASP A 283 -20.56 25.49 -7.84
C ASP A 283 -20.24 26.65 -6.87
N GLU A 284 -19.66 26.33 -5.71
CA GLU A 284 -19.20 27.28 -4.69
C GLU A 284 -17.69 27.61 -4.81
N ASP A 285 -17.03 27.18 -5.88
CA ASP A 285 -15.59 27.35 -6.14
C ASP A 285 -14.69 26.96 -4.94
N GLN A 286 -15.08 25.90 -4.24
CA GLN A 286 -14.35 25.40 -3.07
C GLN A 286 -13.07 24.66 -3.48
N THR A 287 -12.03 24.79 -2.65
CA THR A 287 -10.76 24.07 -2.86
C THR A 287 -10.93 22.56 -2.64
N LEU A 288 -10.63 21.81 -3.70
CA LEU A 288 -10.64 20.35 -3.68
C LEU A 288 -9.21 19.80 -3.75
N LEU A 289 -8.98 18.71 -3.01
CA LEU A 289 -7.79 17.88 -3.15
C LEU A 289 -8.22 16.51 -3.67
N ILE A 290 -7.59 16.05 -4.74
CA ILE A 290 -7.92 14.77 -5.38
C ILE A 290 -6.67 13.90 -5.30
N THR A 291 -6.79 12.70 -4.74
CA THR A 291 -5.65 11.80 -4.53
C THR A 291 -5.98 10.39 -5.00
N SER A 292 -5.02 9.72 -5.66
CA SER A 292 -5.16 8.34 -6.09
C SER A 292 -5.44 7.40 -4.91
N ARG A 293 -6.21 6.35 -5.18
CA ARG A 293 -6.64 5.34 -4.21
C ARG A 293 -5.89 4.03 -4.34
#